data_AF-A0A8K0MZD5-F1
#
_entry.id   AF-A0A8K0MZD5-F1
#
_cell.length_a   1.000
_cell.length_b   1.000
_cell.length_c   1.000
_cell.angle_alpha   90.00
_cell.angle_beta   90.00
_cell.angle_gamma   90.00
#
_symmetry.space_group_name_H-M   'P 1'
#
loop_
_entity.id
_entity.type
_entity.pdbx_description
1 polymer ?
#
loop_
_entity_poly.entity_id
_entity_poly.type
_entity_poly.pdbx_seq_one_letter_code
_entity_poly.pdbx_strand_id
1 'polypeptide(L)'
;MLSMSKESLRRLLIRGEFDEFPDDASMHATARMADMLQQFSGALPSDCPSTDERFLMEEIAVLEEAKGINGLPNFLPRNAFLTLLRRKVKGISHAPGEFVRKVWAYIEEVVIRVLLHHSENYTQIQPLIRRASQNLIGNMRNQSLHFMREIIFMEMVADYTSNPDYMKKWTELMGGHDDFIKVIENYFGRSSLELQYFGEVEVGHLRQYAAMAEQAFDMRMRIVAYWKIVVLRLVDTVGLHIIYSVNWLVEREMEKEIVRDLVGPRMSGLERMLDESPATAAKRERLRRSIELLKESKEVVAEIMDRVVTAIN
;
A
#
# COMPACT_ATOMS: atom_id res chain seq x y z
N MET A 1 -11.38 -27.26 -1.99
CA MET A 1 -11.59 -25.99 -1.27
C MET A 1 -10.34 -25.12 -1.35
N LEU A 2 -9.29 -25.35 -0.56
CA LEU A 2 -8.13 -24.43 -0.50
C LEU A 2 -7.44 -24.16 -1.84
N SER A 3 -7.22 -25.19 -2.66
CA SER A 3 -6.63 -25.02 -4.00
C SER A 3 -7.51 -24.17 -4.93
N MET A 4 -8.85 -24.29 -4.83
CA MET A 4 -9.79 -23.46 -5.59
C MET A 4 -9.75 -22.02 -5.07
N SER A 5 -9.81 -21.84 -3.75
CA SER A 5 -9.68 -20.51 -3.12
C SER A 5 -8.36 -19.83 -3.48
N LYS A 6 -7.25 -20.57 -3.58
CA LYS A 6 -5.95 -20.04 -4.00
C LYS A 6 -6.01 -19.51 -5.42
N GLU A 7 -6.58 -20.29 -6.34
CA GLU A 7 -6.71 -19.87 -7.73
C GLU A 7 -7.64 -18.65 -7.85
N SER A 8 -8.78 -18.64 -7.14
CA SER A 8 -9.67 -17.48 -7.09
C SER A 8 -8.98 -16.23 -6.56
N LEU A 9 -8.22 -16.33 -5.47
CA LEU A 9 -7.47 -15.19 -4.93
C LEU A 9 -6.34 -14.75 -5.85
N ARG A 10 -5.68 -15.68 -6.56
CA ARG A 10 -4.69 -15.35 -7.59
C ARG A 10 -5.33 -14.57 -8.73
N ARG A 11 -6.51 -14.97 -9.18
CA ARG A 11 -7.27 -14.26 -10.22
C ARG A 11 -7.63 -12.85 -9.77
N LEU A 12 -8.23 -12.70 -8.59
CA LEU A 12 -8.72 -11.43 -8.08
C LEU A 12 -7.61 -10.45 -7.66
N LEU A 13 -6.66 -10.91 -6.84
CA LEU A 13 -5.66 -10.05 -6.18
C LEU A 13 -4.38 -9.87 -6.98
N ILE A 14 -4.07 -10.77 -7.92
CA ILE A 14 -2.81 -10.75 -8.68
C ILE A 14 -3.05 -10.49 -10.17
N ARG A 15 -3.98 -11.22 -10.81
CA ARG A 15 -4.22 -11.10 -12.25
C ARG A 15 -5.24 -10.04 -12.63
N GLY A 16 -6.11 -9.64 -11.70
CA GLY A 16 -7.20 -8.71 -11.95
C GLY A 16 -8.36 -9.32 -12.74
N GLU A 17 -8.48 -10.64 -12.72
CA GLU A 17 -9.59 -11.39 -13.29
C GLU A 17 -10.72 -11.46 -12.24
N PHE A 18 -11.91 -10.96 -12.58
CA PHE A 18 -13.07 -10.87 -11.67
C PHE A 18 -14.29 -11.65 -12.18
N ASP A 19 -14.11 -12.56 -13.14
CA ASP A 19 -15.18 -13.34 -13.77
C ASP A 19 -15.98 -14.20 -12.78
N GLU A 20 -15.40 -14.52 -11.61
CA GLU A 20 -16.07 -15.26 -10.53
C GLU A 20 -17.07 -14.39 -9.75
N PHE A 21 -16.89 -13.07 -9.76
CA PHE A 21 -17.72 -12.09 -9.04
C PHE A 21 -18.04 -10.87 -9.93
N PRO A 22 -18.68 -11.07 -11.10
CA PRO A 22 -18.80 -10.02 -12.12
C PRO A 22 -19.67 -8.83 -11.69
N ASP A 23 -20.67 -9.08 -10.84
CA ASP A 23 -21.61 -8.05 -10.37
C ASP A 23 -21.19 -7.41 -9.03
N ASP A 24 -20.11 -7.88 -8.40
CA ASP A 24 -19.65 -7.38 -7.11
C ASP A 24 -18.38 -6.55 -7.29
N ALA A 25 -18.56 -5.25 -7.49
CA ALA A 25 -17.47 -4.29 -7.62
C ALA A 25 -16.50 -4.29 -6.42
N SER A 26 -16.93 -4.74 -5.24
CA SER A 26 -16.03 -4.87 -4.08
C SER A 26 -14.99 -5.98 -4.26
N MET A 27 -15.22 -6.93 -5.17
CA MET A 27 -14.32 -8.04 -5.49
C MET A 27 -13.34 -7.71 -6.63
N HIS A 28 -13.43 -6.51 -7.23
CA HIS A 28 -12.51 -6.07 -8.29
C HIS A 28 -11.16 -5.62 -7.70
N ALA A 29 -10.43 -6.55 -7.11
CA ALA A 29 -9.44 -6.21 -6.09
C ALA A 29 -8.21 -5.46 -6.58
N THR A 30 -7.70 -5.76 -7.78
CA THR A 30 -6.63 -4.98 -8.39
C THR A 30 -7.02 -3.53 -8.64
N ALA A 31 -8.24 -3.29 -9.16
CA ALA A 31 -8.75 -1.93 -9.38
C ALA A 31 -8.91 -1.17 -8.05
N ARG A 32 -9.49 -1.82 -7.04
CA ARG A 32 -9.64 -1.21 -5.70
C ARG A 32 -8.30 -0.89 -5.05
N MET A 33 -7.31 -1.78 -5.14
CA MET A 33 -5.97 -1.51 -4.62
C MET A 33 -5.29 -0.36 -5.38
N ALA A 34 -5.50 -0.25 -6.70
CA ALA A 34 -5.00 0.87 -7.49
C ALA A 34 -5.64 2.20 -7.06
N ASP A 35 -6.96 2.24 -6.85
CA ASP A 35 -7.66 3.43 -6.33
C ASP A 35 -7.11 3.84 -4.96
N MET A 36 -6.87 2.87 -4.06
CA MET A 36 -6.31 3.14 -2.74
C MET A 36 -4.88 3.70 -2.82
N LEU A 37 -4.05 3.19 -3.74
CA LEU A 37 -2.71 3.73 -3.99
C LEU A 37 -2.76 5.14 -4.56
N GLN A 38 -3.69 5.42 -5.48
CA GLN A 38 -3.89 6.77 -6.02
C GLN A 38 -4.31 7.75 -4.92
N GLN A 39 -5.24 7.34 -4.04
CA GLN A 39 -5.64 8.14 -2.88
C GLN A 39 -4.49 8.37 -1.92
N PHE A 40 -3.64 7.37 -1.68
CA PHE A 40 -2.45 7.52 -0.85
C PHE A 40 -1.45 8.51 -1.46
N SER A 41 -1.18 8.40 -2.77
CA SER A 41 -0.32 9.32 -3.49
C SER A 41 -0.84 10.76 -3.42
N GLY A 42 -2.16 10.97 -3.58
CA GLY A 42 -2.79 12.28 -3.46
C GLY A 42 -2.88 12.83 -2.03
N ALA A 43 -2.80 11.98 -1.01
CA ALA A 43 -2.80 12.38 0.40
C ALA A 43 -1.44 12.87 0.89
N LEU A 44 -0.34 12.49 0.22
CA LEU A 44 0.98 13.01 0.54
C LEU A 44 1.15 14.41 -0.05
N PRO A 45 1.74 15.35 0.70
CA PRO A 45 1.88 16.73 0.24
C PRO A 45 2.87 16.78 -0.94
N SER A 46 2.36 17.19 -2.10
CA SER A 46 3.15 17.40 -3.32
C SER A 46 4.22 18.48 -3.12
N ASP A 47 3.87 19.51 -2.37
CA ASP A 47 4.75 20.62 -2.04
C ASP A 47 5.45 20.40 -0.71
N CYS A 48 6.65 20.96 -0.60
CA CYS A 48 7.46 20.83 0.59
C CYS A 48 6.81 21.63 1.74
N PRO A 49 6.41 20.99 2.85
CA PRO A 49 5.71 21.69 3.92
C PRO A 49 6.64 22.71 4.58
N SER A 50 6.11 23.88 4.92
CA SER A 50 6.78 24.89 5.77
C SER A 50 6.20 24.83 7.18
N THR A 51 7.05 24.95 8.21
CA THR A 51 6.58 25.04 9.60
C THR A 51 6.43 26.48 10.10
N ASP A 52 7.03 27.45 9.40
CA ASP A 52 6.84 28.89 9.62
C ASP A 52 6.11 29.49 8.40
N GLU A 53 5.17 30.40 8.68
CA GLU A 53 4.45 31.17 7.66
C GLU A 53 5.37 32.20 6.99
N ARG A 54 6.38 32.69 7.72
CA ARG A 54 7.39 33.61 7.21
C ARG A 54 8.45 32.86 6.43
N PHE A 55 8.65 33.31 5.20
CA PHE A 55 9.63 32.73 4.28
C PHE A 55 11.03 32.66 4.91
N LEU A 56 11.71 31.52 4.76
CA LEU A 56 13.07 31.21 5.21
C LEU A 56 13.36 31.23 6.71
N MET A 57 12.38 31.52 7.58
CA MET A 57 12.63 31.57 9.02
C MET A 57 12.92 30.20 9.63
N GLU A 58 12.32 29.13 9.10
CA GLU A 58 12.62 27.75 9.51
C GLU A 58 14.08 27.40 9.19
N GLU A 59 14.54 27.74 7.98
CA GLU A 59 15.90 27.50 7.52
C GLU A 59 16.93 28.32 8.30
N ILE A 60 16.66 29.61 8.53
CA ILE A 60 17.52 30.49 9.33
C ILE A 60 17.68 29.96 10.76
N ALA A 61 16.57 29.59 11.43
CA ALA A 61 16.63 29.07 12.79
C ALA A 61 17.50 27.80 12.89
N VAL A 62 17.38 26.89 11.93
CA VAL A 62 18.22 25.67 11.92
C VAL A 62 19.68 26.00 11.59
N LEU A 63 19.95 26.96 10.71
CA LEU A 63 21.32 27.38 10.40
C LEU A 63 21.99 28.07 11.61
N GLU A 64 21.26 28.86 12.38
CA GLU A 64 21.74 29.47 13.64
C GLU A 64 22.05 28.40 14.71
N GLU A 65 21.15 27.43 14.88
CA GLU A 65 21.32 26.30 15.81
C GLU A 65 22.52 25.42 15.43
N ALA A 66 22.72 25.18 14.13
CA ALA A 66 23.77 24.31 13.62
C ALA A 66 25.17 24.90 13.81
N LYS A 67 25.31 26.19 14.20
CA LYS A 67 26.56 26.94 14.41
C LYS A 67 27.67 26.40 13.52
N GLY A 68 27.54 26.66 12.21
CA GLY A 68 28.56 26.28 11.23
C GLY A 68 29.95 26.79 11.63
N ILE A 69 30.98 26.38 10.89
CA ILE A 69 32.32 26.95 11.10
C ILE A 69 32.23 28.43 10.74
N ASN A 70 32.13 29.30 11.76
CA ASN A 70 31.90 30.76 11.70
C ASN A 70 32.97 31.58 10.94
N GLY A 71 33.76 30.96 10.06
CA GLY A 71 34.77 31.59 9.23
C GLY A 71 34.86 31.06 7.80
N LEU A 72 34.02 30.08 7.40
CA LEU A 72 33.95 29.59 6.03
C LEU A 72 32.64 30.06 5.37
N PRO A 73 32.66 31.15 4.58
CA PRO A 73 31.51 31.54 3.79
C PRO A 73 31.15 30.42 2.80
N ASN A 74 29.86 30.32 2.45
CA ASN A 74 29.31 29.42 1.41
C ASN A 74 29.38 27.91 1.70
N PHE A 75 29.50 27.50 2.96
CA PHE A 75 29.42 26.09 3.35
C PHE A 75 28.06 25.76 3.99
N LEU A 76 27.18 25.06 3.27
CA LEU A 76 25.92 24.60 3.84
C LEU A 76 26.14 23.42 4.79
N PRO A 77 25.76 23.54 6.09
CA PRO A 77 25.93 22.44 7.02
C PRO A 77 25.02 21.27 6.66
N ARG A 78 25.60 20.10 6.35
CA ARG A 78 24.86 18.84 6.11
C ARG A 78 23.85 18.53 7.23
N ASN A 79 24.22 18.81 8.48
CA ASN A 79 23.34 18.59 9.63
C ASN A 79 22.10 19.49 9.63
N ALA A 80 22.20 20.72 9.11
CA ALA A 80 21.05 21.61 8.97
C ALA A 80 20.06 21.06 7.94
N PHE A 81 20.57 20.62 6.78
CA PHE A 81 19.77 19.94 5.76
C PHE A 81 19.04 18.71 6.32
N LEU A 82 19.76 17.81 6.98
CA LEU A 82 19.19 16.61 7.59
C LEU A 82 18.15 16.92 8.68
N THR A 83 18.38 17.98 9.47
CA THR A 83 17.45 18.39 10.52
C THR A 83 16.12 18.83 9.92
N LEU A 84 16.16 19.67 8.89
CA LEU A 84 14.97 20.15 8.19
C LEU A 84 14.25 18.99 7.49
N LEU A 85 14.98 18.17 6.73
CA LEU A 85 14.41 17.01 6.04
C LEU A 85 13.71 16.07 7.03
N ARG A 86 14.36 15.74 8.15
CA ARG A 86 13.79 14.88 9.19
C ARG A 86 12.51 15.46 9.79
N ARG A 87 12.45 16.78 10.04
CA ARG A 87 11.23 17.44 10.53
C ARG A 87 10.07 17.24 9.55
N LYS A 88 10.33 17.39 8.25
CA LYS A 88 9.31 17.22 7.19
C LYS A 88 8.87 15.76 7.04
N VAL A 89 9.80 14.81 7.02
CA VAL A 89 9.49 13.36 6.97
C VAL A 89 8.69 12.93 8.21
N LYS A 90 8.99 13.45 9.40
CA LYS A 90 8.21 13.20 10.61
C LYS A 90 6.75 13.61 10.46
N GLY A 91 6.48 14.73 9.79
CA GLY A 91 5.12 15.22 9.53
C GLY A 91 4.24 14.21 8.79
N ILE A 92 4.82 13.42 7.88
CA ILE A 92 4.09 12.43 7.07
C ILE A 92 4.25 10.99 7.58
N SER A 93 4.95 10.77 8.69
CA SER A 93 5.33 9.42 9.17
C SER A 93 4.15 8.48 9.48
N HIS A 94 2.97 9.03 9.76
CA HIS A 94 1.76 8.24 10.04
C HIS A 94 1.10 7.72 8.75
N ALA A 95 1.21 8.44 7.64
CA ALA A 95 0.42 8.20 6.43
C ALA A 95 0.65 6.81 5.80
N PRO A 96 1.89 6.32 5.62
CA PRO A 96 2.10 4.97 5.07
C PRO A 96 1.49 3.87 5.96
N GLY A 97 1.61 4.02 7.29
CA GLY A 97 1.04 3.06 8.23
C GLY A 97 -0.48 3.01 8.19
N GLU A 98 -1.15 4.16 8.06
CA GLU A 98 -2.61 4.21 7.90
C GLU A 98 -3.07 3.61 6.58
N PHE A 99 -2.38 3.92 5.48
CA PHE A 99 -2.64 3.33 4.18
C PHE A 99 -2.56 1.80 4.22
N VAL A 100 -1.46 1.26 4.76
CA VAL A 100 -1.25 -0.20 4.88
C VAL A 100 -2.37 -0.85 5.70
N ARG A 101 -2.85 -0.23 6.78
CA ARG A 101 -3.98 -0.77 7.56
C ARG A 101 -5.26 -0.85 6.73
N LYS A 102 -5.57 0.19 5.95
CA LYS A 102 -6.75 0.22 5.08
C LYS A 102 -6.67 -0.89 4.01
N VAL A 103 -5.52 -1.02 3.34
CA VAL A 103 -5.31 -2.06 2.31
C VAL A 103 -5.47 -3.46 2.88
N TRP A 104 -4.86 -3.74 4.04
CA TRP A 104 -4.98 -5.05 4.66
C TRP A 104 -6.38 -5.36 5.18
N ALA A 105 -7.13 -4.36 5.65
CA ALA A 105 -8.54 -4.54 6.01
C ALA A 105 -9.38 -4.95 4.79
N TYR A 106 -9.14 -4.31 3.64
CA TYR A 106 -9.80 -4.68 2.39
C TYR A 106 -9.43 -6.11 1.93
N ILE A 107 -8.12 -6.44 1.94
CA ILE A 107 -7.66 -7.79 1.58
C ILE A 107 -8.24 -8.84 2.52
N GLU A 108 -8.38 -8.54 3.81
CA GLU A 108 -9.01 -9.42 4.80
C GLU A 108 -10.42 -9.82 4.38
N GLU A 109 -11.23 -8.84 3.99
CA GLU A 109 -12.61 -9.06 3.53
C GLU A 109 -12.66 -9.94 2.28
N VAL A 110 -11.81 -9.64 1.28
CA VAL A 110 -11.73 -10.43 0.03
C VAL A 110 -11.32 -11.88 0.33
N VAL A 111 -10.26 -12.08 1.11
CA VAL A 111 -9.75 -13.41 1.46
C VAL A 111 -10.79 -14.23 2.22
N ILE A 112 -11.44 -13.64 3.23
CA ILE A 112 -12.49 -14.32 3.99
C ILE A 112 -13.67 -14.69 3.08
N ARG A 113 -14.12 -13.78 2.22
CA ARG A 113 -15.23 -14.04 1.29
C ARG A 113 -14.94 -15.20 0.34
N VAL A 114 -13.78 -15.20 -0.31
CA VAL A 114 -13.39 -16.29 -1.23
C VAL A 114 -13.28 -17.62 -0.49
N LEU A 115 -12.65 -17.64 0.69
CA LEU A 115 -12.51 -18.88 1.46
C LEU A 115 -13.86 -19.43 1.95
N LEU A 116 -14.80 -18.57 2.34
CA LEU A 116 -16.13 -18.98 2.74
C LEU A 116 -16.95 -19.50 1.55
N HIS A 117 -16.88 -18.83 0.39
CA HIS A 117 -17.56 -19.26 -0.82
C HIS A 117 -17.15 -20.69 -1.23
N HIS A 118 -15.85 -20.97 -1.24
CA HIS A 118 -15.32 -22.29 -1.59
C HIS A 118 -15.47 -23.34 -0.49
N SER A 119 -15.97 -22.97 0.70
CA SER A 119 -16.23 -23.86 1.83
C SER A 119 -17.72 -23.94 2.22
N GLU A 120 -18.64 -23.49 1.36
CA GLU A 120 -20.10 -23.54 1.60
C GLU A 120 -20.61 -24.96 1.93
N ASN A 121 -20.04 -25.99 1.30
CA ASN A 121 -20.41 -27.39 1.54
C ASN A 121 -19.90 -27.96 2.87
N TYR A 122 -19.01 -27.22 3.56
CA TYR A 122 -18.32 -27.64 4.78
C TYR A 122 -18.52 -26.60 5.89
N THR A 123 -19.77 -26.40 6.31
CA THR A 123 -20.14 -25.34 7.28
C THR A 123 -19.43 -25.50 8.63
N GLN A 124 -19.11 -26.72 9.08
CA GLN A 124 -18.46 -26.91 10.38
C GLN A 124 -17.00 -26.41 10.45
N ILE A 125 -16.34 -26.24 9.30
CA ILE A 125 -14.95 -25.73 9.25
C ILE A 125 -14.87 -24.22 8.98
N GLN A 126 -15.98 -23.57 8.55
CA GLN A 126 -15.99 -22.14 8.25
C GLN A 126 -15.54 -21.23 9.41
N PRO A 127 -15.93 -21.49 10.68
CA PRO A 127 -15.42 -20.68 11.80
C PRO A 127 -13.91 -20.79 11.98
N LEU A 128 -13.34 -21.99 11.73
CA LEU A 128 -11.91 -22.24 11.81
C LEU A 128 -11.16 -21.55 10.67
N ILE A 129 -11.68 -21.66 9.44
CA ILE A 129 -11.15 -20.95 8.26
C ILE A 129 -11.13 -19.46 8.52
N ARG A 130 -12.25 -18.87 8.98
CA ARG A 130 -12.34 -17.44 9.26
C ARG A 130 -11.27 -17.00 10.26
N ARG A 131 -11.11 -17.73 11.37
CA ARG A 131 -10.08 -17.44 12.37
C ARG A 131 -8.67 -17.55 11.78
N ALA A 132 -8.38 -18.60 11.02
CA ALA A 132 -7.09 -18.81 10.38
C ALA A 132 -6.75 -17.68 9.39
N SER A 133 -7.74 -17.25 8.59
CA SER A 133 -7.60 -16.09 7.69
C SER A 133 -7.27 -14.82 8.46
N GLN A 134 -7.98 -14.54 9.55
CA GLN A 134 -7.73 -13.35 10.38
C GLN A 134 -6.33 -13.36 11.00
N ASN A 135 -5.85 -14.52 11.46
CA ASN A 135 -4.49 -14.68 11.97
C ASN A 135 -3.45 -14.42 10.88
N LEU A 136 -3.62 -15.06 9.71
CA LEU A 136 -2.73 -14.89 8.55
C LEU A 136 -2.64 -13.43 8.12
N ILE A 137 -3.78 -12.78 7.91
CA ILE A 137 -3.83 -11.38 7.49
C ILE A 137 -3.28 -10.45 8.58
N GLY A 138 -3.57 -10.74 9.85
CA GLY A 138 -2.97 -10.02 10.99
C GLY A 138 -1.44 -10.07 10.98
N ASN A 139 -0.86 -11.24 10.69
CA ASN A 139 0.59 -11.41 10.59
C ASN A 139 1.18 -10.62 9.41
N MET A 140 0.60 -10.75 8.22
CA MET A 140 1.05 -10.03 7.02
C MET A 140 0.94 -8.50 7.18
N ARG A 141 -0.13 -8.04 7.83
CA ARG A 141 -0.32 -6.62 8.18
C ARG A 141 0.75 -6.13 9.14
N ASN A 142 1.08 -6.89 10.18
CA ASN A 142 2.11 -6.51 11.14
C ASN A 142 3.50 -6.43 10.51
N GLN A 143 3.85 -7.38 9.62
CA GLN A 143 5.09 -7.32 8.85
C GLN A 143 5.14 -6.08 7.95
N SER A 144 4.03 -5.76 7.28
CA SER A 144 3.94 -4.56 6.46
C SER A 144 4.09 -3.28 7.27
N LEU A 145 3.48 -3.20 8.46
CA LEU A 145 3.62 -2.07 9.37
C LEU A 145 5.04 -1.91 9.91
N HIS A 146 5.76 -3.01 10.12
CA HIS A 146 7.17 -2.96 10.46
C HIS A 146 7.98 -2.34 9.33
N PHE A 147 7.78 -2.82 8.10
CA PHE A 147 8.45 -2.30 6.92
C PHE A 147 8.16 -0.80 6.69
N MET A 148 6.93 -0.32 6.96
CA MET A 148 6.61 1.11 6.90
C MET A 148 7.48 1.94 7.85
N ARG A 149 7.76 1.43 9.06
CA ARG A 149 8.63 2.12 10.03
C ARG A 149 10.07 2.15 9.52
N GLU A 150 10.54 1.07 8.89
CA GLU A 150 11.88 1.00 8.33
C GLU A 150 12.08 2.00 7.19
N ILE A 151 11.16 2.08 6.22
CA ILE A 151 11.28 3.05 5.11
C ILE A 151 11.29 4.49 5.63
N ILE A 152 10.37 4.82 6.55
CA ILE A 152 10.31 6.15 7.15
C ILE A 152 11.63 6.47 7.88
N PHE A 153 12.17 5.50 8.61
CA PHE A 153 13.46 5.68 9.28
C PHE A 153 14.61 5.87 8.29
N MET A 154 14.64 5.10 7.20
CA MET A 154 15.62 5.26 6.11
C MET A 154 15.57 6.69 5.53
N GLU A 155 14.38 7.23 5.27
CA GLU A 155 14.23 8.62 4.79
C GLU A 155 14.64 9.68 5.84
N MET A 156 14.53 9.39 7.14
CA MET A 156 14.95 10.32 8.19
C MET A 156 16.47 10.43 8.40
N VAL A 157 17.23 9.45 7.90
CA VAL A 157 18.69 9.37 8.08
C VAL A 157 19.45 9.49 6.76
N ALA A 158 18.79 9.34 5.62
CA ALA A 158 19.40 9.45 4.30
C ALA A 158 19.28 10.87 3.71
N ASP A 159 20.40 11.36 3.18
CA ASP A 159 20.52 12.56 2.33
C ASP A 159 21.08 12.20 0.95
N TYR A 160 20.87 10.95 0.52
CA TYR A 160 21.37 10.41 -0.72
C TYR A 160 20.29 10.36 -1.80
N THR A 161 20.64 10.83 -2.99
CA THR A 161 19.83 10.65 -4.19
C THR A 161 20.71 10.49 -5.42
N SER A 162 20.37 9.49 -6.24
CA SER A 162 20.91 9.32 -7.60
C SER A 162 19.93 9.81 -8.66
N ASN A 163 18.83 10.45 -8.25
CA ASN A 163 17.82 10.94 -9.19
C ASN A 163 18.41 12.13 -9.98
N PRO A 164 18.56 12.02 -11.32
CA PRO A 164 19.14 13.07 -12.15
C PRO A 164 18.30 14.36 -12.14
N ASP A 165 17.00 14.26 -11.86
CA ASP A 165 16.09 15.40 -11.81
C ASP A 165 16.34 16.29 -10.58
N TYR A 166 17.08 15.83 -9.57
CA TYR A 166 17.42 16.64 -8.40
C TYR A 166 18.14 17.94 -8.82
N MET A 167 19.22 17.81 -9.60
CA MET A 167 20.02 18.96 -10.02
C MET A 167 19.23 19.87 -10.95
N LYS A 168 18.47 19.27 -11.88
CA LYS A 168 17.58 20.04 -12.76
C LYS A 168 16.58 20.87 -11.95
N LYS A 169 15.95 20.26 -10.95
CA LYS A 169 14.95 20.93 -10.14
C LYS A 169 15.54 22.03 -9.27
N TRP A 170 16.70 21.76 -8.67
CA TRP A 170 17.43 22.76 -7.90
C TRP A 170 17.84 23.96 -8.78
N THR A 171 18.37 23.72 -9.99
CA THR A 171 18.72 24.81 -10.92
C THR A 171 17.50 25.64 -11.33
N GLU A 172 16.35 25.02 -11.59
CA GLU A 172 15.09 25.73 -11.84
C GLU A 172 14.70 26.62 -10.65
N LEU A 173 14.77 26.09 -9.43
CA LEU A 173 14.44 26.82 -8.19
C LEU A 173 15.42 27.97 -7.92
N MET A 174 16.68 27.83 -8.30
CA MET A 174 17.72 28.85 -8.17
C MET A 174 17.61 29.97 -9.21
N GLY A 175 16.70 29.88 -10.20
CA GLY A 175 16.54 30.92 -11.23
C GLY A 175 16.19 32.32 -10.69
N GLY A 176 15.60 32.42 -9.50
CA GLY A 176 15.28 33.69 -8.82
C GLY A 176 16.35 34.20 -7.85
N HIS A 177 17.50 33.52 -7.76
CA HIS A 177 18.54 33.80 -6.76
C HIS A 177 19.09 35.23 -6.83
N ASP A 178 19.49 35.68 -8.01
CA ASP A 178 20.15 36.99 -8.14
C ASP A 178 19.22 38.15 -7.78
N ASP A 179 17.93 38.02 -8.11
CA ASP A 179 16.93 39.02 -7.74
C ASP A 179 16.60 38.97 -6.25
N PHE A 180 16.60 37.78 -5.65
CA PHE A 180 16.50 37.64 -4.20
C PHE A 180 17.65 38.36 -3.49
N ILE A 181 18.91 38.16 -3.89
CA ILE A 181 20.07 38.82 -3.28
C ILE A 181 19.98 40.35 -3.41
N LYS A 182 19.65 40.87 -4.59
CA LYS A 182 19.48 42.32 -4.80
C LYS A 182 18.43 42.93 -3.86
N VAL A 183 17.33 42.22 -3.60
CA VAL A 183 16.26 42.71 -2.70
C VAL A 183 16.69 42.68 -1.23
N ILE A 184 17.47 41.67 -0.82
CA ILE A 184 18.01 41.57 0.53
C ILE A 184 19.07 42.65 0.79
N GLU A 185 19.93 42.95 -0.17
CA GLU A 185 20.98 43.98 -0.05
C GLU A 185 20.40 45.41 -0.07
N ASN A 186 19.29 45.63 -0.78
CA ASN A 186 18.64 46.94 -0.83
C ASN A 186 17.69 47.18 0.36
N TYR A 187 18.23 47.79 1.42
CA TYR A 187 17.51 48.01 2.68
C TYR A 187 16.24 48.88 2.56
N PHE A 188 16.18 49.75 1.55
CA PHE A 188 15.03 50.63 1.27
C PHE A 188 14.18 50.15 0.09
N GLY A 189 14.51 48.98 -0.47
CA GLY A 189 13.81 48.39 -1.60
C GLY A 189 12.47 47.78 -1.24
N ARG A 190 11.88 47.08 -2.21
CA ARG A 190 10.61 46.34 -2.04
C ARG A 190 10.74 45.27 -0.96
N SER A 191 9.66 45.04 -0.22
CA SER A 191 9.60 44.04 0.86
C SER A 191 8.98 42.71 0.44
N SER A 192 8.54 42.59 -0.82
CA SER A 192 8.04 41.36 -1.42
C SER A 192 8.76 41.04 -2.73
N LEU A 193 8.79 39.76 -3.08
CA LEU A 193 9.41 39.21 -4.29
C LEU A 193 8.54 38.09 -4.85
N GLU A 194 8.31 38.09 -6.16
CA GLU A 194 7.63 36.99 -6.84
C GLU A 194 8.64 35.90 -7.22
N LEU A 195 8.44 34.68 -6.73
CA LEU A 195 9.26 33.51 -7.02
C LEU A 195 8.42 32.47 -7.76
N GLN A 196 8.95 31.92 -8.86
CA GLN A 196 8.24 31.00 -9.76
C GLN A 196 7.51 29.84 -9.06
N TYR A 197 8.08 29.32 -7.96
CA TYR A 197 7.52 28.18 -7.21
C TYR A 197 6.80 28.55 -5.92
N PHE A 198 6.96 29.78 -5.42
CA PHE A 198 6.41 30.21 -4.13
C PHE A 198 5.37 31.33 -4.26
N GLY A 199 5.21 31.90 -5.46
CA GLY A 199 4.40 33.10 -5.67
C GLY A 199 5.05 34.33 -5.05
N GLU A 200 4.24 35.31 -4.67
CA GLU A 200 4.70 36.49 -3.95
C GLU A 200 5.04 36.12 -2.50
N VAL A 201 6.30 36.32 -2.11
CA VAL A 201 6.81 36.08 -0.76
C VAL A 201 7.27 37.39 -0.12
N GLU A 202 6.99 37.55 1.17
CA GLU A 202 7.59 38.62 1.97
C GLU A 202 9.05 38.29 2.26
N VAL A 203 9.94 39.26 2.03
CA VAL A 203 11.39 39.13 2.26
C VAL A 203 11.97 40.28 3.09
N GLY A 204 11.16 41.29 3.42
CA GLY A 204 11.61 42.46 4.19
C GLY A 204 12.20 42.09 5.55
N HIS A 205 11.61 41.10 6.23
CA HIS A 205 12.09 40.59 7.52
C HIS A 205 13.45 39.89 7.45
N LEU A 206 13.90 39.46 6.27
CA LEU A 206 15.16 38.75 6.08
C LEU A 206 16.38 39.67 6.06
N ARG A 207 16.19 40.99 5.91
CA ARG A 207 17.29 41.97 5.89
C ARG A 207 18.11 41.98 7.18
N GLN A 208 17.50 41.69 8.32
CA GLN A 208 18.21 41.55 9.60
C GLN A 208 19.10 40.28 9.65
N TYR A 209 18.86 39.34 8.74
CA TYR A 209 19.60 38.08 8.57
C TYR A 209 20.38 38.05 7.26
N ALA A 210 20.74 39.21 6.68
CA ALA A 210 21.36 39.29 5.35
C ALA A 210 22.58 38.36 5.18
N ALA A 211 23.39 38.20 6.23
CA ALA A 211 24.56 37.32 6.23
C ALA A 211 24.23 35.81 6.04
N MET A 212 23.00 35.39 6.34
CA MET A 212 22.53 34.00 6.28
C MET A 212 21.42 33.79 5.25
N ALA A 213 20.85 34.87 4.71
CA ALA A 213 19.71 34.83 3.80
C ALA A 213 20.00 34.02 2.53
N GLU A 214 21.19 34.18 1.93
CA GLU A 214 21.63 33.39 0.77
C GLU A 214 21.69 31.89 1.09
N GLN A 215 22.30 31.52 2.22
CA GLN A 215 22.41 30.14 2.65
C GLN A 215 21.05 29.52 2.96
N ALA A 216 20.15 30.28 3.61
CA ALA A 216 18.80 29.85 3.90
C ALA A 216 18.00 29.64 2.60
N PHE A 217 18.18 30.52 1.60
CA PHE A 217 17.56 30.39 0.29
C PHE A 217 18.04 29.11 -0.43
N ASP A 218 19.35 28.90 -0.55
CA ASP A 218 19.89 27.67 -1.17
C ASP A 218 19.42 26.41 -0.41
N MET A 219 19.44 26.44 0.93
CA MET A 219 18.94 25.35 1.77
C MET A 219 17.46 25.02 1.46
N ARG A 220 16.61 26.04 1.35
CA ARG A 220 15.19 25.88 1.00
C ARG A 220 15.03 25.22 -0.35
N MET A 221 15.76 25.68 -1.37
CA MET A 221 15.65 25.14 -2.73
C MET A 221 16.10 23.68 -2.80
N ARG A 222 17.19 23.33 -2.11
CA ARG A 222 17.66 21.94 -2.01
C ARG A 222 16.63 21.03 -1.36
N ILE A 223 16.04 21.47 -0.24
CA ILE A 223 15.04 20.66 0.47
C ILE A 223 13.77 20.51 -0.37
N VAL A 224 13.33 21.56 -1.07
CA VAL A 224 12.16 21.50 -1.96
C VAL A 224 12.40 20.55 -3.13
N ALA A 225 13.59 20.60 -3.75
CA ALA A 225 13.98 19.67 -4.81
C ALA A 225 14.03 18.22 -4.28
N TYR A 226 14.62 18.00 -3.11
CA TYR A 226 14.75 16.68 -2.50
C TYR A 226 13.40 16.12 -2.03
N TRP A 227 12.51 16.97 -1.51
CA TRP A 227 11.18 16.55 -1.01
C TRP A 227 10.36 15.81 -2.07
N LYS A 228 10.39 16.27 -3.31
CA LYS A 228 9.69 15.59 -4.42
C LYS A 228 10.17 14.15 -4.60
N ILE A 229 11.46 13.92 -4.41
CA ILE A 229 12.07 12.59 -4.53
C ILE A 229 11.65 11.71 -3.35
N VAL A 230 11.60 12.25 -2.13
CA VAL A 230 11.14 11.54 -0.94
C VAL A 230 9.70 11.06 -1.11
N VAL A 231 8.79 11.95 -1.53
CA VAL A 231 7.38 11.61 -1.74
C VAL A 231 7.25 10.51 -2.79
N LEU A 232 7.91 10.64 -3.94
CA LEU A 232 7.90 9.63 -4.99
C LEU A 232 8.42 8.28 -4.49
N ARG A 233 9.58 8.29 -3.82
CA ARG A 233 10.19 7.05 -3.29
C ARG A 233 9.28 6.37 -2.28
N LEU A 234 8.61 7.12 -1.42
CA LEU A 234 7.64 6.58 -0.47
C LEU A 234 6.46 5.92 -1.20
N VAL A 235 5.85 6.61 -2.17
CA VAL A 235 4.72 6.07 -2.94
C VAL A 235 5.13 4.77 -3.66
N ASP A 236 6.23 4.78 -4.39
CA ASP A 236 6.70 3.63 -5.16
C ASP A 236 7.05 2.45 -4.26
N THR A 237 7.81 2.69 -3.18
CA THR A 237 8.26 1.62 -2.27
C THR A 237 7.07 0.98 -1.54
N VAL A 238 6.11 1.79 -1.09
CA VAL A 238 4.90 1.29 -0.43
C VAL A 238 4.04 0.50 -1.40
N GLY A 239 3.86 0.99 -2.63
CA GLY A 239 3.13 0.29 -3.69
C GLY A 239 3.74 -1.07 -4.03
N LEU A 240 5.05 -1.10 -4.27
CA LEU A 240 5.79 -2.34 -4.55
C LEU A 240 5.70 -3.34 -3.40
N HIS A 241 5.82 -2.87 -2.15
CA HIS A 241 5.71 -3.73 -0.97
C HIS A 241 4.34 -4.38 -0.85
N ILE A 242 3.26 -3.63 -1.11
CA ILE A 242 1.90 -4.19 -1.08
C ILE A 242 1.75 -5.26 -2.16
N ILE A 243 2.16 -4.98 -3.40
CA ILE A 243 2.06 -5.95 -4.50
C ILE A 243 2.85 -7.22 -4.18
N TYR A 244 4.09 -7.07 -3.70
CA TYR A 244 4.92 -8.19 -3.26
C TYR A 244 4.27 -8.98 -2.12
N SER A 245 3.77 -8.30 -1.09
CA SER A 245 3.19 -8.93 0.09
C SER A 245 1.89 -9.68 -0.22
N VAL A 246 1.08 -9.15 -1.14
CA VAL A 246 -0.14 -9.83 -1.63
C VAL A 246 0.23 -11.08 -2.42
N ASN A 247 1.23 -10.99 -3.30
CA ASN A 247 1.71 -12.16 -4.03
C ASN A 247 2.25 -13.24 -3.06
N TRP A 248 3.05 -12.84 -2.09
CA TRP A 248 3.59 -13.72 -1.06
C TRP A 248 2.49 -14.39 -0.23
N LEU A 249 1.48 -13.62 0.21
CA LEU A 249 0.31 -14.14 0.90
C LEU A 249 -0.35 -15.27 0.10
N VAL A 250 -0.72 -15.00 -1.14
CA VAL A 250 -1.52 -15.94 -1.96
C VAL A 250 -0.69 -17.16 -2.37
N GLU A 251 0.55 -16.95 -2.81
CA GLU A 251 1.36 -18.03 -3.38
C GLU A 251 2.01 -18.93 -2.33
N ARG A 252 2.45 -18.35 -1.21
CA ARG A 252 3.35 -19.02 -0.24
C ARG A 252 2.71 -19.27 1.11
N GLU A 253 2.00 -18.31 1.68
CA GLU A 253 1.56 -18.41 3.09
C GLU A 253 0.13 -18.94 3.23
N MET A 254 -0.78 -18.63 2.31
CA MET A 254 -2.21 -18.91 2.49
C MET A 254 -2.51 -20.38 2.83
N GLU A 255 -2.08 -21.32 1.98
CA GLU A 255 -2.36 -22.74 2.20
C GLU A 255 -1.64 -23.26 3.44
N LYS A 256 -0.36 -22.90 3.61
CA LYS A 256 0.48 -23.33 4.72
C LYS A 256 -0.12 -22.92 6.07
N GLU A 257 -0.48 -21.66 6.22
CA GLU A 257 -0.96 -21.09 7.47
C GLU A 257 -2.40 -21.53 7.76
N ILE A 258 -3.27 -21.59 6.74
CA ILE A 258 -4.65 -22.08 6.92
C ILE A 258 -4.67 -23.57 7.28
N VAL A 259 -3.87 -24.41 6.62
CA VAL A 259 -3.80 -25.85 6.96
C VAL A 259 -3.27 -26.05 8.36
N ARG A 260 -2.22 -25.32 8.76
CA ARG A 260 -1.66 -25.42 10.11
C ARG A 260 -2.69 -25.08 11.18
N ASP A 261 -3.45 -24.00 10.99
CA ASP A 261 -4.47 -23.57 11.94
C ASP A 261 -5.71 -24.49 11.93
N LEU A 262 -6.07 -25.06 10.76
CA LEU A 262 -7.16 -26.03 10.63
C LEU A 262 -6.86 -27.35 11.34
N VAL A 263 -5.65 -27.90 11.20
CA VAL A 263 -5.28 -29.17 11.85
C VAL A 263 -5.29 -29.02 13.38
N GLY A 264 -4.76 -27.88 13.86
CA GLY A 264 -4.70 -27.53 15.27
C GLY A 264 -3.82 -28.47 16.11
N PRO A 265 -3.56 -28.12 17.38
CA PRO A 265 -2.91 -29.04 18.30
C PRO A 265 -3.85 -30.23 18.55
N ARG A 266 -3.35 -31.45 18.28
CA ARG A 266 -4.02 -32.77 18.46
C ARG A 266 -4.94 -33.26 17.35
N MET A 267 -4.86 -32.75 16.11
CA MET A 267 -5.68 -33.22 14.96
C MET A 267 -7.22 -33.13 15.15
N SER A 268 -7.70 -32.43 16.17
CA SER A 268 -9.15 -32.26 16.42
C SER A 268 -9.89 -31.57 15.26
N GLY A 269 -9.19 -30.75 14.47
CA GLY A 269 -9.76 -30.14 13.28
C GLY A 269 -9.84 -31.10 12.09
N LEU A 270 -8.98 -32.11 12.02
CA LEU A 270 -9.01 -33.16 11.00
C LEU A 270 -10.29 -34.00 11.10
N GLU A 271 -10.70 -34.36 12.32
CA GLU A 271 -11.97 -35.06 12.55
C GLU A 271 -13.18 -34.21 12.09
N ARG A 272 -13.18 -32.91 12.42
CA ARG A 272 -14.24 -31.98 11.97
C ARG A 272 -14.21 -31.71 10.47
N MET A 273 -13.08 -31.91 9.79
CA MET A 273 -12.97 -31.83 8.33
C MET A 273 -13.53 -33.07 7.64
N LEU A 274 -13.62 -34.21 8.33
CA LEU A 274 -14.13 -35.47 7.81
C LEU A 274 -15.65 -35.62 7.97
N ASP A 275 -16.24 -34.91 8.94
CA ASP A 275 -17.69 -34.84 9.06
C ASP A 275 -18.29 -34.07 7.87
N GLU A 276 -19.47 -34.47 7.41
CA GLU A 276 -20.17 -33.76 6.35
C GLU A 276 -21.41 -33.08 6.89
N SER A 277 -21.75 -31.91 6.33
CA SER A 277 -22.96 -31.22 6.75
C SER A 277 -24.19 -32.12 6.51
N PRO A 278 -25.18 -32.15 7.42
CA PRO A 278 -26.39 -32.94 7.25
C PRO A 278 -27.13 -32.62 5.94
N ALA A 279 -27.08 -31.37 5.48
CA ALA A 279 -27.68 -30.94 4.23
C ALA A 279 -26.96 -31.53 3.00
N THR A 280 -25.62 -31.52 3.00
CA THR A 280 -24.81 -32.11 1.91
C THR A 280 -25.00 -33.62 1.88
N ALA A 281 -25.00 -34.27 3.06
CA ALA A 281 -25.25 -35.70 3.20
C ALA A 281 -26.64 -36.09 2.68
N ALA A 282 -27.69 -35.33 3.02
CA ALA A 282 -29.05 -35.55 2.52
C ALA A 282 -29.16 -35.33 1.00
N LYS A 283 -28.46 -34.33 0.45
CA LYS A 283 -28.44 -34.05 -0.99
C LYS A 283 -27.76 -35.17 -1.78
N ARG A 284 -26.58 -35.63 -1.34
CA ARG A 284 -25.93 -36.83 -1.91
C ARG A 284 -26.85 -38.04 -1.78
N GLU A 285 -27.50 -38.13 -0.63
CA GLU A 285 -28.62 -39.02 -0.30
C GLU A 285 -29.58 -39.23 -1.48
N ARG A 286 -30.24 -38.12 -1.78
CA ARG A 286 -31.26 -38.02 -2.82
C ARG A 286 -30.70 -38.30 -4.22
N LEU A 287 -29.54 -37.74 -4.53
CA LEU A 287 -28.90 -37.93 -5.83
C LEU A 287 -28.55 -39.40 -6.08
N ARG A 288 -28.04 -40.10 -5.06
CA ARG A 288 -27.71 -41.52 -5.15
C ARG A 288 -28.96 -42.35 -5.51
N ARG A 289 -30.07 -42.12 -4.81
CA ARG A 289 -31.35 -42.80 -5.10
C ARG A 289 -31.88 -42.48 -6.49
N SER A 290 -31.79 -41.21 -6.92
CA SER A 290 -32.20 -40.83 -8.28
C SER A 290 -31.34 -41.52 -9.35
N ILE A 291 -30.03 -41.64 -9.14
CA ILE A 291 -29.13 -42.34 -10.07
C ILE A 291 -29.48 -43.84 -10.12
N GLU A 292 -29.79 -44.45 -8.98
CA GLU A 292 -30.19 -45.87 -8.89
C GLU A 292 -31.49 -46.13 -9.66
N LEU A 293 -32.52 -45.32 -9.43
CA LEU A 293 -33.78 -45.37 -10.17
C LEU A 293 -33.59 -45.16 -11.68
N LEU A 294 -32.70 -44.25 -12.09
CA LEU A 294 -32.39 -44.02 -13.51
C LEU A 294 -31.68 -45.22 -14.15
N LYS A 295 -30.84 -45.95 -13.40
CA LYS A 295 -30.21 -47.18 -13.87
C LYS A 295 -31.22 -48.30 -14.04
N GLU A 296 -32.11 -48.51 -13.06
CA GLU A 296 -33.19 -49.49 -13.15
C GLU A 296 -34.13 -49.18 -14.33
N SER A 297 -34.51 -47.91 -14.49
CA SER A 297 -35.36 -47.48 -15.60
C SER A 297 -34.69 -47.73 -16.96
N LYS A 298 -33.36 -47.53 -17.06
CA LYS A 298 -32.59 -47.84 -18.26
C LYS A 298 -32.62 -49.34 -18.58
N GLU A 299 -32.48 -50.21 -17.59
CA GLU A 299 -32.54 -51.67 -17.77
C GLU A 299 -33.92 -52.12 -18.25
N VAL A 300 -34.99 -51.60 -17.66
CA VAL A 300 -36.37 -51.89 -18.10
C VAL A 300 -36.60 -51.44 -19.54
N VAL A 301 -36.14 -50.24 -19.92
CA VAL A 301 -36.26 -49.75 -21.29
C VAL A 301 -35.46 -50.62 -22.27
N ALA A 302 -34.28 -51.08 -21.88
CA ALA A 302 -33.48 -52.00 -22.69
C ALA A 302 -34.21 -53.34 -22.90
N GLU A 303 -34.82 -53.91 -21.86
CA GLU A 303 -35.61 -55.14 -21.98
C GLU A 303 -36.83 -54.96 -22.90
N ILE A 304 -37.53 -53.83 -22.80
CA ILE A 304 -38.65 -53.51 -23.69
C ILE A 304 -38.17 -53.39 -25.15
N MET A 305 -37.04 -52.72 -25.39
CA MET A 305 -36.45 -52.61 -26.72
C MET A 305 -36.09 -53.98 -27.30
N ASP A 306 -35.46 -54.86 -26.52
CA ASP A 306 -35.10 -56.22 -26.96
C ASP A 306 -36.36 -57.04 -27.31
N ARG A 307 -37.43 -56.91 -26.52
CA ARG A 307 -38.74 -57.54 -26.81
C ARG A 307 -39.39 -57.00 -28.08
N VAL A 308 -39.28 -55.70 -28.36
CA VAL A 308 -39.82 -55.11 -29.59
C VAL A 308 -39.02 -55.57 -30.81
N VAL A 309 -37.69 -55.61 -30.71
CA VAL A 309 -36.82 -56.10 -31.79
C VAL A 309 -37.07 -57.58 -32.09
N THR A 310 -37.30 -58.41 -31.07
CA THR A 310 -37.62 -59.83 -31.25
C THR A 310 -39.05 -60.09 -31.74
N ALA A 311 -39.98 -59.16 -31.55
CA ALA A 311 -41.36 -59.27 -32.08
C ALA A 311 -41.52 -58.80 -33.53
N ILE A 312 -40.52 -58.10 -34.09
CA ILE A 312 -40.51 -57.58 -35.47
C ILE A 312 -39.73 -58.49 -36.43
N ASN A 313 -39.00 -59.47 -35.91
CA ASN A 313 -38.34 -60.55 -36.69
C ASN A 313 -39.15 -61.84 -36.65
#